data_AF-A0A4R3MD35-F1
#
_entry.id   AF-A0A4R3MD35-F1
#
_cell.length_a   1.000
_cell.length_b   1.000
_cell.length_c   1.000
_cell.angle_alpha   90.00
_cell.angle_beta   90.00
_cell.angle_gamma   90.00
#
_symmetry.space_group_name_H-M   'P 1'
#
loop_
_entity.id
_entity.type
_entity.pdbx_description
1 polymer ?
#
loop_
_entity_poly.entity_id
_entity_poly.type
_entity_poly.pdbx_seq_one_letter_code
_entity_poly.pdbx_strand_id
1 'polypeptide(L)'
;MVRGVYIQRVPAGRMAVEAALRRYLREVTPTKRESTRVSEHKKTQPLLRHLGKYSLAALSADIVAQYRDMRLADDPDENGKLVPRSNNTVRLELALLSAPVYRSHQRVGYGAAL
;
A
#
# COMPACT_ATOMS: atom_id res chain seq x y z
N MET A 1 6.44 34.69 2.42
CA MET A 1 5.31 34.33 3.30
C MET A 1 4.23 33.68 2.44
N VAL A 2 4.10 32.34 2.45
CA VAL A 2 3.05 31.64 1.69
C VAL A 2 2.32 30.66 2.61
N ARG A 3 1.00 30.80 2.62
CA ARG A 3 0.01 30.26 3.55
C ARG A 3 0.15 28.76 3.80
N GLY A 4 0.12 28.40 5.09
CA GLY A 4 -0.07 27.03 5.55
C GLY A 4 -1.39 26.47 5.01
N VAL A 5 -1.29 25.51 4.10
CA VAL A 5 -2.44 24.71 3.67
C VAL A 5 -2.66 23.66 4.74
N TYR A 6 -3.75 23.81 5.49
CA TYR A 6 -4.23 22.81 6.43
C TYR A 6 -4.71 21.59 5.65
N ILE A 7 -3.84 20.60 5.50
CA ILE A 7 -4.25 19.27 5.02
C ILE A 7 -5.06 18.66 6.15
N GLN A 8 -6.35 18.44 5.93
CA GLN A 8 -7.19 17.65 6.84
C GLN A 8 -6.53 16.28 7.02
N ARG A 9 -5.85 16.12 8.15
CA ARG A 9 -5.38 14.83 8.63
C ARG A 9 -6.63 14.13 9.12
N VAL A 10 -7.21 13.26 8.29
CA VAL A 10 -8.16 12.27 8.78
C VAL A 10 -7.50 11.62 10.01
N PRO A 11 -8.12 11.63 11.19
CA PRO A 11 -7.44 11.19 12.41
C PRO A 11 -6.91 9.77 12.18
N ALA A 12 -5.58 9.64 12.19
CA ALA A 12 -4.87 8.45 11.74
C ALA A 12 -5.30 7.17 12.47
N GLY A 13 -5.93 7.28 13.64
CA GLY A 13 -6.50 6.15 14.39
C GLY A 13 -7.70 5.45 13.73
N ARG A 14 -8.36 6.05 12.74
CA ARG A 14 -9.53 5.45 12.05
C ARG A 14 -9.31 5.20 10.55
N MET A 15 -8.12 5.47 10.02
CA MET A 15 -7.89 5.28 8.58
C MET A 15 -7.76 3.78 8.28
N ALA A 16 -8.73 3.24 7.56
CA ALA A 16 -8.67 1.88 7.05
C ALA A 16 -7.51 1.72 6.07
N VAL A 17 -6.89 0.53 6.06
CA VAL A 17 -5.87 0.14 5.08
C VAL A 17 -6.37 0.37 3.66
N GLU A 18 -7.64 0.06 3.40
CA GLU A 18 -8.26 0.33 2.11
C GLU A 18 -8.20 1.81 1.71
N ALA A 19 -8.60 2.71 2.61
CA ALA A 19 -8.58 4.14 2.35
C ALA A 19 -7.15 4.65 2.09
N ALA A 20 -6.19 4.14 2.85
CA ALA A 20 -4.77 4.46 2.70
C ALA A 20 -4.22 4.03 1.33
N LEU A 21 -4.50 2.78 0.93
CA LEU A 21 -4.04 2.21 -0.33
C LEU A 21 -4.72 2.89 -1.53
N ARG A 22 -6.04 3.12 -1.49
CA ARG A 22 -6.75 3.86 -2.55
C ARG A 22 -6.18 5.27 -2.74
N ARG A 23 -5.89 5.95 -1.63
CA ARG A 23 -5.25 7.27 -1.67
C ARG A 23 -3.86 7.21 -2.30
N TYR A 24 -3.05 6.23 -1.92
CA TYR A 24 -1.72 6.00 -2.50
C TYR A 24 -1.78 5.75 -4.01
N LEU A 25 -2.70 4.89 -4.45
CA LEU A 25 -2.91 4.61 -5.87
C LEU A 25 -3.33 5.84 -6.66
N ARG A 26 -4.12 6.74 -6.07
CA ARG A 26 -4.58 7.96 -6.73
C ARG A 26 -3.52 9.07 -6.77
N GLU A 27 -2.75 9.24 -5.70
CA GLU A 27 -1.86 10.40 -5.54
C GLU A 27 -0.40 10.09 -5.92
N VAL A 28 0.05 8.84 -5.72
CA VAL A 28 1.46 8.47 -5.87
C VAL A 28 1.69 7.60 -7.09
N THR A 29 0.92 6.54 -7.27
CA THR A 29 1.08 5.61 -8.38
C THR A 29 1.08 6.28 -9.77
N PRO A 30 0.23 7.28 -10.12
CA PRO A 30 0.30 7.92 -11.45
C PRO A 30 1.64 8.62 -11.75
N THR A 31 2.40 9.01 -10.73
CA THR A 31 3.72 9.66 -10.92
C THR A 31 4.84 8.67 -11.28
N LYS A 32 4.57 7.36 -11.24
CA LYS A 32 5.57 6.32 -11.50
C LYS A 32 5.55 5.85 -12.96
N ARG A 33 6.57 5.08 -13.35
CA ARG A 33 6.63 4.38 -14.63
C ARG A 33 5.43 3.44 -14.81
N GLU A 34 4.92 3.29 -16.02
CA GLU A 34 3.72 2.50 -16.33
C GLU A 34 3.82 1.05 -15.81
N SER A 35 4.96 0.39 -16.05
CA SER A 35 5.22 -0.97 -15.54
C SER A 35 5.10 -1.07 -14.01
N THR A 36 5.55 -0.03 -13.30
CA THR A 36 5.38 0.07 -11.84
C THR A 36 3.93 0.31 -11.46
N ARG A 37 3.18 1.13 -12.21
CA ARG A 37 1.74 1.37 -11.93
C ARG A 37 0.93 0.09 -11.99
N VAL A 38 1.09 -0.66 -13.07
CA VAL A 38 0.40 -1.94 -13.29
C VAL A 38 0.76 -2.92 -12.18
N SER A 39 2.04 -2.98 -11.80
CA SER A 39 2.51 -3.85 -10.72
C SER A 39 1.92 -3.47 -9.36
N GLU A 40 1.84 -2.17 -9.04
CA GLU A 40 1.26 -1.72 -7.78
C GLU A 40 -0.25 -1.94 -7.72
N HIS A 41 -0.97 -1.74 -8.83
CA HIS A 41 -2.41 -2.06 -8.88
C HIS A 41 -2.65 -3.54 -8.60
N LYS A 42 -1.92 -4.44 -9.27
CA LYS A 42 -2.03 -5.89 -9.04
C LYS A 42 -1.70 -6.29 -7.61
N LYS A 43 -0.62 -5.73 -7.04
CA LYS A 43 -0.18 -6.04 -5.66
C LYS A 43 -1.10 -5.45 -4.58
N THR A 44 -1.83 -4.39 -4.90
CA THR A 44 -2.77 -3.76 -3.96
C THR A 44 -4.06 -4.56 -3.81
N GLN A 45 -4.50 -5.28 -4.85
CA GLN A 45 -5.71 -6.10 -4.82
C GLN A 45 -5.76 -7.12 -3.65
N PRO A 46 -4.75 -7.97 -3.42
CA PRO A 46 -4.78 -8.91 -2.29
C PRO A 46 -4.75 -8.17 -0.94
N LEU A 47 -3.98 -7.08 -0.83
CA LEU A 47 -3.97 -6.26 0.39
C LEU A 47 -5.36 -5.68 0.70
N LEU A 48 -6.10 -5.24 -0.32
CA LEU A 48 -7.47 -4.75 -0.15
C LEU A 48 -8.43 -5.88 0.26
N ARG A 49 -8.31 -7.07 -0.33
CA ARG A 49 -9.17 -8.21 -0.02
C ARG A 49 -9.02 -8.68 1.43
N HIS A 50 -7.79 -8.82 1.91
CA HIS A 50 -7.52 -9.43 3.21
C HIS A 50 -7.34 -8.41 4.32
N LEU A 51 -6.71 -7.26 4.03
CA LEU A 51 -6.35 -6.26 5.03
C LEU A 51 -7.19 -4.99 4.95
N GLY A 52 -8.02 -4.80 3.91
CA GLY A 52 -8.74 -3.55 3.67
C GLY A 52 -9.65 -3.08 4.81
N LYS A 53 -10.23 -4.04 5.55
CA LYS A 53 -11.12 -3.79 6.70
C LYS A 53 -10.39 -3.37 7.98
N TYR A 54 -9.08 -3.61 8.06
CA TYR A 54 -8.30 -3.25 9.25
C TYR A 54 -8.03 -1.75 9.26
N SER A 55 -8.07 -1.15 10.45
CA SER A 55 -7.49 0.19 10.66
C SER A 55 -5.97 0.08 10.59
N LEU A 56 -5.28 1.09 10.06
CA LEU A 56 -3.82 1.15 10.09
C LEU A 56 -3.26 1.04 11.51
N ALA A 57 -3.98 1.57 12.51
CA ALA A 57 -3.60 1.46 13.91
C ALA A 57 -3.82 0.05 14.50
N ALA A 58 -4.65 -0.77 13.87
CA ALA A 58 -4.93 -2.15 14.28
C ALA A 58 -4.01 -3.17 13.61
N LEU A 59 -3.19 -2.75 12.63
CA LEU A 59 -2.20 -3.63 12.01
C LEU A 59 -1.10 -3.97 13.01
N SER A 60 -1.13 -5.20 13.53
CA SER A 60 -0.09 -5.77 14.37
C SER A 60 0.84 -6.67 13.55
N ALA A 61 2.02 -6.98 14.12
CA ALA A 61 2.95 -7.94 13.52
C ALA A 61 2.32 -9.32 13.31
N ASP A 62 1.40 -9.72 14.18
CA ASP A 62 0.66 -10.97 14.08
C ASP A 62 -0.26 -11.00 12.85
N ILE A 63 -1.04 -9.95 12.61
CA ILE A 63 -1.91 -9.84 11.42
C ILE A 63 -1.10 -9.87 10.13
N VAL A 64 0.08 -9.23 10.14
CA VAL A 64 0.99 -9.24 9.00
C VAL A 64 1.61 -10.63 8.77
N ALA A 65 1.97 -11.34 9.85
CA ALA A 65 2.46 -12.72 9.78
C ALA A 65 1.40 -13.66 9.24
N GLN A 66 0.15 -13.59 9.75
CA GLN A 66 -0.98 -14.38 9.25
C GLN A 66 -1.23 -14.12 7.76
N TYR A 67 -1.23 -12.84 7.32
CA TYR A 67 -1.35 -12.52 5.90
C TYR A 67 -0.21 -13.14 5.07
N ARG A 68 1.04 -13.06 5.56
CA ARG A 68 2.19 -13.64 4.88
C ARG A 68 2.04 -15.14 4.73
N ASP A 69 1.71 -15.84 5.82
CA ASP A 69 1.61 -17.30 5.83
C ASP A 69 0.47 -17.77 4.94
N MET A 70 -0.69 -17.11 4.97
CA MET A 70 -1.81 -17.36 4.06
C MET A 70 -1.40 -17.17 2.59
N ARG A 71 -0.69 -16.10 2.25
CA ARG A 71 -0.24 -15.83 0.86
C ARG A 71 0.81 -16.84 0.37
N LEU A 72 1.62 -17.39 1.27
CA LEU A 72 2.61 -18.42 0.98
C LEU A 72 1.97 -19.81 0.88
N ALA A 73 0.97 -20.09 1.72
CA ALA A 73 0.31 -21.39 1.87
C ALA A 73 -0.86 -21.63 0.90
N ASP A 74 -0.74 -21.11 -0.34
CA ASP A 74 -1.66 -21.41 -1.44
C ASP A 74 -2.94 -20.53 -1.48
N ASP A 75 -2.80 -19.20 -1.41
CA ASP A 75 -3.94 -18.28 -1.54
C ASP A 75 -4.63 -18.44 -2.92
N PRO A 76 -5.97 -18.61 -2.96
CA PRO A 76 -6.71 -18.80 -4.21
C PRO A 76 -6.59 -17.56 -5.09
N ASP A 77 -6.05 -17.74 -6.29
CA ASP A 77 -6.02 -16.71 -7.33
C ASP A 77 -7.46 -16.32 -7.75
N GLU A 78 -7.61 -15.26 -8.54
CA GLU A 78 -8.93 -14.78 -9.03
C GLU A 78 -9.73 -15.87 -9.78
N ASN A 79 -9.06 -16.95 -10.20
CA ASN A 79 -9.62 -18.11 -10.88
C ASN A 79 -9.93 -19.29 -9.94
N GLY A 80 -9.84 -19.12 -8.61
CA GLY A 80 -10.03 -20.17 -7.62
C GLY A 80 -8.91 -21.21 -7.56
N LYS A 81 -7.85 -21.03 -8.37
CA LYS A 81 -6.67 -21.90 -8.36
C LYS A 81 -5.75 -21.45 -7.22
N LEU A 82 -5.52 -22.34 -6.27
CA LEU A 82 -4.53 -22.14 -5.24
C LEU A 82 -3.14 -22.17 -5.92
N VAL A 83 -2.43 -21.05 -5.86
CA VAL A 83 -1.08 -20.93 -6.42
C VAL A 83 -0.19 -20.33 -5.35
N PRO A 84 0.82 -21.06 -4.85
CA PRO A 84 1.64 -20.56 -3.78
C PRO A 84 2.48 -19.41 -4.33
N ARG A 85 2.39 -18.23 -3.70
CA ARG A 85 3.11 -17.06 -4.18
C ARG A 85 4.55 -17.11 -3.71
N SER A 86 5.47 -16.76 -4.60
CA SER A 86 6.88 -16.65 -4.23
C SER A 86 7.08 -15.62 -3.12
N ASN A 87 7.99 -15.91 -2.19
CA ASN A 87 8.30 -15.04 -1.05
C ASN A 87 8.62 -13.59 -1.47
N ASN A 88 9.27 -13.38 -2.61
CA ASN A 88 9.56 -12.04 -3.13
C ASN A 88 8.29 -11.23 -3.45
N THR A 89 7.23 -11.89 -3.94
CA THR A 89 5.94 -11.24 -4.25
C THR A 89 5.27 -10.76 -2.98
N VAL A 90 5.22 -11.61 -1.95
CA VAL A 90 4.62 -11.29 -0.64
C VAL A 90 5.40 -10.16 0.04
N ARG A 91 6.74 -10.18 -0.02
CA ARG A 91 7.58 -9.08 0.49
C ARG A 91 7.28 -7.74 -0.19
N LEU A 92 7.10 -7.74 -1.52
CA LEU A 92 6.75 -6.52 -2.27
C LEU A 92 5.33 -6.02 -1.96
N GLU A 93 4.38 -6.91 -1.68
CA GLU A 93 3.04 -6.53 -1.21
C GLU A 93 3.13 -5.87 0.18
N LEU A 94 3.83 -6.49 1.13
CA LEU A 94 4.00 -5.93 2.47
C LEU A 94 4.75 -4.59 2.46
N ALA A 95 5.72 -4.40 1.55
CA ALA A 95 6.39 -3.12 1.36
C ALA A 95 5.44 -2.00 0.89
N LEU A 96 4.31 -2.32 0.24
CA LEU A 96 3.29 -1.31 -0.10
C LEU A 96 2.52 -0.82 1.12
N LEU A 97 2.51 -1.55 2.23
CA LEU A 97 1.87 -1.08 3.47
C LEU A 97 2.72 0.00 4.17
N SER A 98 4.04 -0.02 4.01
CA SER A 98 4.96 1.01 4.56
C SER A 98 5.14 2.21 3.62
N ALA A 99 4.91 2.03 2.32
CA ALA A 99 5.03 3.06 1.30
C ALA A 99 4.13 4.31 1.47
N PRO A 100 2.82 4.22 1.83
CA PRO A 100 1.98 5.40 2.03
C PRO A 100 2.44 6.26 3.21
N VAL A 101 3.15 5.71 4.19
CA VAL A 101 3.66 6.45 5.35
C VAL A 101 4.91 7.26 4.97
N TYR A 102 5.82 6.68 4.19
CA TYR A 102 7.15 7.23 3.93
C TYR A 102 7.17 8.43 2.96
N ARG A 103 6.28 8.49 1.97
CA ARG A 103 6.31 9.55 0.93
C ARG A 103 5.55 10.83 1.31
N SER A 104 5.03 10.93 2.52
CA SER A 104 4.56 12.19 3.10
C SER A 104 5.69 13.22 3.31
N HIS A 105 6.95 12.75 3.29
CA HIS A 105 8.14 13.53 3.64
C HIS A 105 9.04 13.97 2.46
N GLN A 106 8.73 13.60 1.21
CA GLN A 106 9.59 13.86 0.03
C GLN A 106 8.96 14.79 -1.02
N ARG A 107 8.42 15.93 -0.57
CA ARG A 107 8.19 17.09 -1.46
C ARG A 107 8.98 18.31 -1.00
N VAL A 108 10.26 18.11 -0.72
CA VAL A 108 11.25 19.19 -0.73
C VAL A 108 12.46 18.70 -1.51
N GLY A 109 12.79 19.41 -2.59
CA GLY A 109 14.04 19.25 -3.33
C GLY A 109 13.98 18.27 -4.50
N TYR A 110 13.74 18.78 -5.71
CA TYR A 110 14.65 18.69 -6.87
C TYR A 110 13.86 19.12 -8.12
N GLY A 111 13.87 20.44 -8.33
CA GLY A 111 13.41 21.13 -9.52
C GLY A 111 14.29 22.35 -9.74
N ALA A 112 15.60 22.12 -9.76
CA ALA A 112 16.62 23.05 -10.25
C ALA A 112 17.42 22.29 -11.31
N ALA A 113 17.75 22.97 -12.42
CA ALA A 113 18.28 22.49 -13.70
C ALA A 113 17.18 21.95 -14.63
N LEU A 114 16.86 22.55 -15.78
CA LEU A 114 17.43 23.62 -16.61
C LEU A 114 16.29 24.30 -17.37
#